data_AF-A0A818SFY7-F1
#
_entry.id   AF-A0A818SFY7-F1
#
_cell.length_a   1.000
_cell.length_b   1.000
_cell.length_c   1.000
_cell.angle_alpha   90.00
_cell.angle_beta   90.00
_cell.angle_gamma   90.00
#
_symmetry.space_group_name_H-M   'P 1'
#
loop_
_entity.id
_entity.type
_entity.pdbx_description
1 polymer ?
#
loop_
_entity_poly.entity_id
_entity_poly.type
_entity_poly.pdbx_seq_one_letter_code
_entity_poly.pdbx_strand_id
1 'polypeptide(L)'
;MTSKTNKKLVTTTTTTITAATVSTSVSQQFASQLEGFIESDEEETAVPASAQSLGIRAQKKLLSKISSKSVVKVFIDDTSSHVLDNLHKLIRAYSDSKKEADKLLKSIIKTIVKLGILYKNNLFNEYELKLIEDFRSRFHSLSKAIVTFYEVDFTFDRVFLTRMCKECQDLTHKIISTHLTQKSHIRIDYIFNYLSNLQFIEYVFNSNSTATRAIIKEIVQDMNSLMDAGLL
;
A
#
# COMPACT_ATOMS: atom_id res chain seq x y z
N MET A 1 -31.73 31.08 -61.90
CA MET A 1 -30.59 30.49 -61.16
C MET A 1 -30.79 30.74 -59.67
N THR A 2 -30.36 29.80 -58.82
CA THR A 2 -30.49 29.73 -57.33
C THR A 2 -31.89 29.32 -56.85
N SER A 3 -32.19 28.04 -56.58
CA SER A 3 -31.63 26.97 -55.73
C SER A 3 -32.15 27.00 -54.28
N LYS A 4 -32.87 25.92 -53.97
CA LYS A 4 -33.50 25.51 -52.70
C LYS A 4 -32.47 25.32 -51.59
N THR A 5 -32.84 25.51 -50.32
CA THR A 5 -32.52 24.51 -49.28
C THR A 5 -33.47 24.56 -48.08
N ASN A 6 -34.26 23.50 -47.93
CA ASN A 6 -34.98 23.12 -46.71
C ASN A 6 -33.97 22.60 -45.67
N LYS A 7 -33.94 23.17 -44.46
CA LYS A 7 -33.18 22.63 -43.32
C LYS A 7 -34.11 21.78 -42.44
N LYS A 8 -33.89 20.47 -42.49
CA LYS A 8 -34.48 19.45 -41.60
C LYS A 8 -34.02 19.71 -40.16
N LEU A 9 -34.98 19.76 -39.24
CA LEU A 9 -34.77 19.75 -37.80
C LEU A 9 -34.21 18.38 -37.40
N VAL A 10 -32.93 18.34 -37.00
CA VAL A 10 -32.30 17.17 -36.39
C VAL A 10 -32.52 17.27 -34.89
N THR A 11 -33.42 16.45 -34.35
CA THR A 11 -33.59 16.29 -32.91
C THR A 11 -32.43 15.45 -32.39
N THR A 12 -31.39 16.09 -31.88
CA THR A 12 -30.33 15.41 -31.14
C THR A 12 -30.85 15.09 -29.75
N THR A 13 -31.16 13.82 -29.50
CA THR A 13 -31.42 13.29 -28.17
C THR A 13 -30.12 13.36 -27.38
N THR A 14 -29.90 14.46 -26.67
CA THR A 14 -28.82 14.59 -25.69
C THR A 14 -29.19 13.75 -24.47
N THR A 15 -28.67 12.52 -24.41
CA THR A 15 -28.68 11.71 -23.19
C THR A 15 -27.82 12.42 -22.15
N THR A 16 -28.44 13.20 -21.28
CA THR A 16 -27.82 13.82 -20.12
C THR A 16 -27.47 12.72 -19.12
N ILE A 17 -26.23 12.21 -19.18
CA ILE A 17 -25.68 11.36 -18.13
C ILE A 17 -25.30 12.29 -16.98
N THR A 18 -26.17 12.37 -15.97
CA THR A 18 -25.97 13.15 -14.75
C THR A 18 -24.72 12.69 -13.98
N ALA A 19 -23.94 13.64 -13.47
CA ALA A 19 -22.69 13.39 -12.71
C ALA A 19 -22.86 12.49 -11.47
N ALA A 20 -24.07 12.42 -10.89
CA ALA A 20 -24.40 11.52 -9.79
C ALA A 20 -24.31 10.02 -10.17
N THR A 21 -24.66 9.67 -11.41
CA THR A 21 -24.60 8.29 -11.92
C THR A 21 -23.17 7.85 -12.19
N VAL A 22 -22.29 8.79 -12.58
CA VAL A 22 -20.85 8.56 -12.80
C VAL A 22 -20.10 8.37 -11.47
N SER A 23 -20.44 9.16 -10.44
CA SER A 23 -19.83 9.01 -9.11
C SER A 23 -20.20 7.68 -8.43
N THR A 24 -21.45 7.24 -8.60
CA THR A 24 -21.93 5.96 -8.04
C THR A 24 -21.32 4.76 -8.76
N SER A 25 -21.16 4.82 -10.09
CA SER A 25 -20.56 3.73 -10.87
C SER A 25 -19.06 3.60 -10.63
N VAL A 26 -18.32 4.70 -10.49
CA VAL A 26 -16.89 4.67 -10.09
C VAL A 26 -16.73 4.11 -8.68
N SER A 27 -17.63 4.45 -7.76
CA SER A 27 -17.61 3.92 -6.39
C SER A 27 -17.94 2.42 -6.33
N GLN A 28 -18.91 1.93 -7.12
CA GLN A 28 -19.22 0.50 -7.25
C GLN A 28 -18.11 -0.27 -7.99
N GLN A 29 -17.51 0.33 -9.01
CA GLN A 29 -16.39 -0.26 -9.74
C GLN A 29 -15.13 -0.33 -8.85
N PHE A 30 -14.93 0.66 -7.98
CA PHE A 30 -13.88 0.62 -6.98
C PHE A 30 -14.18 -0.40 -5.88
N ALA A 31 -15.41 -0.48 -5.37
CA ALA A 31 -15.82 -1.48 -4.37
C ALA A 31 -15.62 -2.92 -4.89
N SER A 32 -16.03 -3.21 -6.13
CA SER A 32 -15.75 -4.51 -6.77
C SER A 32 -14.26 -4.74 -7.06
N GLN A 33 -13.48 -3.68 -7.31
CA GLN A 33 -12.01 -3.78 -7.39
C GLN A 33 -11.36 -4.15 -6.05
N LEU A 34 -11.97 -3.75 -4.94
CA LEU A 34 -11.45 -3.94 -3.59
C LEU A 34 -11.76 -5.34 -3.03
N GLU A 35 -12.99 -5.84 -3.22
CA GLU A 35 -13.39 -7.20 -2.83
C GLU A 35 -12.47 -8.24 -3.47
N GLY A 36 -12.16 -8.08 -4.75
CA GLY A 36 -11.25 -8.94 -5.49
C GLY A 36 -9.81 -9.00 -4.99
N PHE A 37 -9.31 -7.90 -4.41
CA PHE A 37 -7.96 -7.87 -3.85
C PHE A 37 -7.89 -8.58 -2.50
N ILE A 38 -8.97 -8.51 -1.71
CA ILE A 38 -9.11 -9.24 -0.44
C ILE A 38 -9.25 -10.75 -0.73
N GLU A 39 -10.12 -11.14 -1.66
CA GLU A 39 -10.39 -12.54 -2.05
C GLU A 39 -9.23 -13.24 -2.75
N SER A 40 -8.30 -12.50 -3.37
CA SER A 40 -7.15 -13.10 -4.11
C SER A 40 -6.18 -13.94 -3.27
N ASP A 41 -6.45 -14.13 -1.99
CA ASP A 41 -5.74 -15.02 -1.08
C ASP A 41 -6.52 -16.31 -0.70
N GLU A 42 -7.72 -16.56 -1.26
CA GLU A 42 -8.43 -17.84 -1.12
C GLU A 42 -7.82 -18.93 -2.02
N GLU A 43 -7.59 -20.10 -1.44
CA GLU A 43 -6.99 -21.26 -2.09
C GLU A 43 -8.01 -21.99 -2.99
N GLU A 44 -7.57 -22.40 -4.18
CA GLU A 44 -8.35 -23.17 -5.14
C GLU A 44 -8.52 -24.61 -4.65
N THR A 45 -9.49 -24.87 -3.78
CA THR A 45 -10.00 -26.24 -3.60
C THR A 45 -10.73 -26.64 -4.87
N ALA A 46 -10.36 -27.77 -5.48
CA ALA A 46 -10.95 -28.24 -6.73
C ALA A 46 -12.47 -28.42 -6.61
N VAL A 47 -13.24 -27.44 -7.11
CA VAL A 47 -14.70 -27.49 -7.15
C VAL A 47 -15.12 -28.30 -8.38
N PRO A 48 -15.95 -29.37 -8.22
CA PRO A 48 -16.51 -30.09 -9.36
C PRO A 48 -17.30 -29.13 -10.25
N ALA A 49 -17.33 -29.38 -11.56
CA ALA A 49 -17.99 -28.52 -12.54
C ALA A 49 -19.50 -28.38 -12.28
N SER A 50 -19.88 -27.35 -11.51
CA SER A 50 -21.25 -26.85 -11.31
C SER A 50 -21.32 -25.37 -11.72
N ALA A 51 -22.51 -24.78 -11.79
CA ALA A 51 -22.72 -23.36 -12.09
C ALA A 51 -21.90 -22.40 -11.20
N GLN A 52 -21.46 -22.84 -10.01
CA GLN A 52 -20.51 -22.12 -9.16
C GLN A 52 -19.14 -21.93 -9.84
N SER A 53 -18.63 -22.92 -10.60
CA SER A 53 -17.37 -22.82 -11.33
C SER A 53 -17.40 -21.83 -12.49
N LEU A 54 -18.58 -21.58 -13.09
CA LEU A 54 -18.78 -20.56 -14.13
C LEU A 54 -18.82 -19.15 -13.52
N GLY A 55 -19.49 -19.00 -12.36
CA GLY A 55 -19.49 -17.77 -11.58
C GLY A 55 -18.09 -17.37 -11.11
N ILE A 56 -17.32 -18.30 -10.56
CA ILE A 56 -15.92 -18.08 -10.15
C ILE A 56 -15.02 -17.74 -11.34
N ARG A 57 -15.25 -18.32 -12.53
CA ARG A 57 -14.49 -17.95 -13.75
C ARG A 57 -14.88 -16.58 -14.29
N ALA A 58 -16.16 -16.20 -14.18
CA ALA A 58 -16.63 -14.86 -14.54
C ALA A 58 -16.10 -13.79 -13.58
N GLN A 59 -16.10 -14.07 -12.27
CA GLN A 59 -15.40 -13.28 -11.26
C GLN A 59 -13.90 -13.22 -11.56
N LYS A 60 -13.18 -14.35 -11.72
CA LYS A 60 -11.74 -14.36 -12.09
C LYS A 60 -11.44 -13.54 -13.36
N LYS A 61 -12.35 -13.46 -14.33
CA LYS A 61 -12.21 -12.67 -15.58
C LYS A 61 -12.53 -11.18 -15.41
N LEU A 62 -13.36 -10.81 -14.44
CA LEU A 62 -13.55 -9.43 -13.98
C LEU A 62 -12.37 -8.99 -13.09
N LEU A 63 -11.91 -9.88 -12.22
CA LEU A 63 -10.75 -9.74 -11.33
C LEU A 63 -9.45 -9.56 -12.11
N SER A 64 -9.29 -10.24 -13.25
CA SER A 64 -8.08 -10.12 -14.09
C SER A 64 -7.96 -8.80 -14.84
N LYS A 65 -9.04 -8.01 -14.93
CA LYS A 65 -9.03 -6.64 -15.46
C LYS A 65 -8.72 -5.59 -14.40
N ILE A 66 -8.59 -5.98 -13.13
CA ILE A 66 -8.21 -5.11 -12.02
C ILE A 66 -6.69 -4.91 -12.06
N SER A 67 -6.28 -3.74 -12.52
CA SER A 67 -4.87 -3.34 -12.46
C SER A 67 -4.52 -2.95 -11.02
N SER A 68 -3.63 -3.73 -10.40
CA SER A 68 -3.06 -3.42 -9.07
C SER A 68 -2.50 -1.99 -8.97
N LYS A 69 -2.04 -1.42 -10.09
CA LYS A 69 -1.50 -0.05 -10.13
C LYS A 69 -2.53 1.04 -9.79
N SER A 70 -3.80 0.85 -10.13
CA SER A 70 -4.84 1.86 -9.90
C SER A 70 -5.27 1.89 -8.42
N VAL A 71 -5.39 0.72 -7.79
CA VAL A 71 -5.72 0.60 -6.37
C VAL A 71 -4.59 1.14 -5.50
N VAL A 72 -3.34 0.87 -5.88
CA VAL A 72 -2.15 1.37 -5.15
C VAL A 72 -2.12 2.90 -5.08
N LYS A 73 -2.40 3.60 -6.17
CA LYS A 73 -2.41 5.07 -6.19
C LYS A 73 -3.46 5.73 -5.29
N VAL A 74 -4.49 4.99 -4.87
CA VAL A 74 -5.49 5.49 -3.92
C VAL A 74 -4.96 5.48 -2.48
N PHE A 75 -4.00 4.61 -2.18
CA PHE A 75 -3.45 4.42 -0.84
C PHE A 75 -2.00 4.90 -0.68
N ILE A 76 -1.31 5.15 -1.78
CA ILE A 76 0.10 5.56 -1.80
C ILE A 76 0.20 6.80 -2.68
N ASP A 77 0.42 7.96 -2.06
CA ASP A 77 0.67 9.23 -2.74
C ASP A 77 2.08 9.25 -3.38
N ASP A 78 2.40 10.32 -4.10
CA ASP A 78 3.65 10.44 -4.84
C ASP A 78 4.88 10.49 -3.91
N THR A 79 4.78 11.16 -2.75
CA THR A 79 5.86 11.23 -1.76
C THR A 79 6.05 9.88 -1.09
N SER A 80 4.97 9.22 -0.66
CA SER A 80 5.04 7.85 -0.14
C SER A 80 5.61 6.86 -1.16
N SER A 81 5.30 7.04 -2.45
CA SER A 81 5.86 6.23 -3.53
C SER A 81 7.37 6.44 -3.66
N HIS A 82 7.84 7.68 -3.53
CA HIS A 82 9.27 7.98 -3.58
C HIS A 82 10.04 7.38 -2.40
N VAL A 83 9.48 7.41 -1.18
CA VAL A 83 10.01 6.68 -0.01
C VAL A 83 10.18 5.20 -0.32
N LEU A 84 9.14 4.57 -0.87
CA LEU A 84 9.15 3.14 -1.19
C LEU A 84 10.15 2.77 -2.29
N ASP A 85 10.29 3.63 -3.31
CA ASP A 85 11.28 3.44 -4.37
C ASP A 85 12.72 3.56 -3.84
N ASN A 86 12.98 4.52 -2.95
CA ASN A 86 14.30 4.67 -2.33
C ASN A 86 14.59 3.55 -1.33
N LEU A 87 13.58 3.08 -0.58
CA LEU A 87 13.70 1.88 0.24
C LEU A 87 14.07 0.65 -0.61
N HIS A 88 13.46 0.48 -1.78
CA HIS A 88 13.82 -0.60 -2.71
C HIS A 88 15.27 -0.51 -3.18
N LYS A 89 15.74 0.68 -3.55
CA LYS A 89 17.15 0.91 -3.91
C LYS A 89 18.09 0.55 -2.75
N LEU A 90 17.72 0.93 -1.54
CA LEU A 90 18.50 0.66 -0.32
C LEU A 90 18.61 -0.85 -0.03
N ILE A 91 17.48 -1.56 -0.09
CA ILE A 91 17.42 -3.02 0.06
C ILE A 91 18.28 -3.70 -1.00
N ARG A 92 18.16 -3.29 -2.26
CA ARG A 92 18.94 -3.85 -3.37
C ARG A 92 20.43 -3.63 -3.17
N ALA A 93 20.84 -2.45 -2.70
CA ALA A 93 22.24 -2.13 -2.45
C ALA A 93 22.82 -2.97 -1.29
N TYR A 94 22.02 -3.23 -0.26
CA TYR A 94 22.41 -4.07 0.88
C TYR A 94 22.49 -5.56 0.54
N SER A 95 21.45 -6.11 -0.11
CA SER A 95 21.35 -7.55 -0.34
C SER A 95 22.02 -8.05 -1.62
N ASP A 96 22.43 -7.12 -2.49
CA ASP A 96 22.83 -7.39 -3.88
C ASP A 96 21.80 -8.24 -4.66
N SER A 97 20.52 -8.14 -4.26
CA SER A 97 19.45 -8.99 -4.79
C SER A 97 18.23 -8.18 -5.16
N LYS A 98 18.10 -7.92 -6.48
CA LYS A 98 16.88 -7.29 -7.03
C LYS A 98 15.62 -8.12 -6.69
N LYS A 99 15.73 -9.45 -6.71
CA LYS A 99 14.61 -10.36 -6.42
C LYS A 99 14.12 -10.18 -4.99
N GLU A 100 15.02 -10.01 -4.04
CA GLU A 100 14.67 -9.77 -2.64
C GLU A 100 14.05 -8.38 -2.44
N ALA A 101 14.65 -7.35 -3.03
CA ALA A 101 14.10 -6.00 -3.00
C ALA A 101 12.68 -5.93 -3.58
N ASP A 102 12.45 -6.55 -4.75
CA ASP A 102 11.12 -6.64 -5.37
C ASP A 102 10.11 -7.39 -4.48
N LYS A 103 10.55 -8.47 -3.81
CA LYS A 103 9.69 -9.29 -2.95
C LYS A 103 9.28 -8.52 -1.69
N LEU A 104 10.22 -7.82 -1.06
CA LEU A 104 9.96 -7.03 0.13
C LEU A 104 9.03 -5.85 -0.19
N LEU A 105 9.36 -5.06 -1.22
CA LEU A 105 8.52 -3.95 -1.67
C LEU A 105 7.09 -4.40 -2.00
N LYS A 106 6.94 -5.52 -2.73
CA LYS A 106 5.61 -6.09 -3.02
C LYS A 106 4.85 -6.49 -1.76
N SER A 107 5.54 -6.98 -0.74
CA SER A 107 4.92 -7.37 0.53
C SER A 107 4.43 -6.14 1.30
N ILE A 108 5.23 -5.07 1.32
CA ILE A 108 4.86 -3.77 1.92
C ILE A 108 3.62 -3.21 1.22
N ILE A 109 3.64 -3.06 -0.11
CA ILE A 109 2.52 -2.52 -0.88
C ILE A 109 1.25 -3.36 -0.67
N LYS A 110 1.34 -4.69 -0.68
CA LYS A 110 0.17 -5.55 -0.42
C LYS A 110 -0.41 -5.34 0.97
N THR A 111 0.43 -5.12 1.98
CA THR A 111 0.00 -4.88 3.36
C THR A 111 -0.68 -3.53 3.49
N ILE A 112 -0.07 -2.47 2.95
CA ILE A 112 -0.65 -1.10 2.90
C ILE A 112 -2.00 -1.12 2.21
N VAL A 113 -2.07 -1.70 1.01
CA VAL A 113 -3.33 -1.75 0.26
C VAL A 113 -4.39 -2.46 1.09
N LYS A 114 -4.14 -3.67 1.59
CA LYS A 114 -5.14 -4.42 2.39
C LYS A 114 -5.65 -3.64 3.60
N LEU A 115 -4.76 -3.03 4.38
CA LEU A 115 -5.14 -2.19 5.51
C LEU A 115 -6.01 -1.01 5.06
N GLY A 116 -5.61 -0.34 3.98
CA GLY A 116 -6.38 0.75 3.39
C GLY A 116 -7.78 0.31 2.93
N ILE A 117 -7.91 -0.89 2.36
CA ILE A 117 -9.22 -1.44 1.98
C ILE A 117 -10.09 -1.65 3.22
N LEU A 118 -9.57 -2.31 4.26
CA LEU A 118 -10.31 -2.57 5.50
C LEU A 118 -10.78 -1.26 6.16
N TYR A 119 -9.89 -0.27 6.23
CA TYR A 119 -10.17 1.04 6.81
C TYR A 119 -11.24 1.79 6.01
N LYS A 120 -11.09 1.89 4.69
CA LYS A 120 -12.01 2.64 3.82
C LYS A 120 -13.42 2.06 3.79
N ASN A 121 -13.56 0.75 3.99
CA ASN A 121 -14.85 0.07 4.04
C ASN A 121 -15.43 -0.02 5.45
N ASN A 122 -14.84 0.67 6.44
CA ASN A 122 -15.28 0.67 7.84
C ASN A 122 -15.43 -0.74 8.43
N LEU A 123 -14.51 -1.65 8.06
CA LEU A 123 -14.55 -3.04 8.53
C LEU A 123 -13.97 -3.20 9.93
N PHE A 124 -13.24 -2.20 10.43
CA PHE A 124 -12.68 -2.22 11.79
C PHE A 124 -13.72 -1.82 12.83
N ASN A 125 -13.74 -2.56 13.95
CA ASN A 125 -14.51 -2.19 15.12
C ASN A 125 -13.77 -1.12 15.98
N GLU A 126 -14.43 -0.60 17.02
CA GLU A 126 -13.85 0.46 17.88
C GLU A 126 -12.54 0.06 18.56
N TYR A 127 -12.38 -1.21 18.93
CA TYR A 127 -11.13 -1.68 19.54
C TYR A 127 -10.00 -1.72 18.51
N GLU A 128 -10.28 -2.20 17.30
CA GLU A 128 -9.31 -2.22 16.19
C GLU A 128 -8.94 -0.81 15.73
N LEU A 129 -9.89 0.13 15.72
CA LEU A 129 -9.61 1.55 15.45
C LEU A 129 -8.66 2.16 16.49
N LYS A 130 -8.80 1.82 17.78
CA LYS A 130 -7.83 2.22 18.81
C LYS A 130 -6.44 1.64 18.56
N LEU A 131 -6.36 0.38 18.15
CA LEU A 131 -5.08 -0.24 17.77
C LEU A 131 -4.44 0.45 16.54
N ILE A 132 -5.25 0.93 15.60
CA ILE A 132 -4.77 1.70 14.44
C ILE A 132 -4.20 3.04 14.89
N GLU A 133 -4.88 3.76 15.78
CA GLU A 133 -4.35 5.01 16.33
C GLU A 133 -3.05 4.79 17.13
N ASP A 134 -2.98 3.71 17.92
CA ASP A 134 -1.74 3.31 18.59
C ASP A 134 -0.63 3.00 17.58
N PHE A 135 -0.94 2.27 16.50
CA PHE A 135 0.01 2.00 15.42
C PHE A 135 0.52 3.28 14.78
N ARG A 136 -0.37 4.23 14.45
CA ARG A 136 -0.01 5.53 13.86
C ARG A 136 0.94 6.30 14.79
N SER A 137 0.60 6.40 16.07
CA SER A 137 1.45 7.08 17.06
C SER A 137 2.85 6.44 17.17
N ARG A 138 2.93 5.11 17.19
CA ARG A 138 4.20 4.38 17.21
C ARG A 138 4.99 4.55 15.92
N PHE A 139 4.32 4.50 14.77
CA PHE A 139 4.95 4.66 13.46
C PHE A 139 5.48 6.08 13.24
N HIS A 140 4.74 7.09 13.68
CA HIS A 140 5.20 8.48 13.71
C HIS A 140 6.47 8.62 14.58
N SER A 141 6.47 8.02 15.78
CA SER A 141 7.63 8.03 16.67
C SER A 141 8.85 7.32 16.07
N LEU A 142 8.65 6.17 15.42
CA LEU A 142 9.68 5.46 14.67
C LEU A 142 10.23 6.33 13.53
N SER A 143 9.35 6.99 12.79
CA SER A 143 9.72 7.86 11.67
C SER A 143 10.60 9.01 12.14
N LYS A 144 10.20 9.68 13.22
CA LYS A 144 11.00 10.74 13.86
C LYS A 144 12.37 10.24 14.35
N ALA A 145 12.43 9.04 14.90
CA ALA A 145 13.69 8.44 15.33
C ALA A 145 14.62 8.17 14.13
N ILE A 146 14.10 7.66 13.02
CA ILE A 146 14.86 7.44 11.77
C ILE A 146 15.46 8.77 11.27
N VAL A 147 14.66 9.84 11.22
CA VAL A 147 15.15 11.17 10.85
C VAL A 147 16.25 11.64 11.81
N THR A 148 15.99 11.58 13.11
CA THR A 148 16.94 12.04 14.15
C THR A 148 18.27 11.30 14.08
N PHE A 149 18.24 9.98 13.92
CA PHE A 149 19.45 9.16 13.83
C PHE A 149 20.25 9.37 12.54
N TYR A 150 19.61 9.89 11.49
CA TYR A 150 20.31 10.30 10.27
C TYR A 150 20.93 11.70 10.39
N GLU A 151 20.20 12.64 10.99
CA GLU A 151 20.57 14.07 11.04
C GLU A 151 21.51 14.43 12.18
N VAL A 152 21.48 13.69 13.30
CA VAL A 152 22.23 14.00 14.51
C VAL A 152 23.29 12.95 14.78
N ASP A 153 24.56 13.36 14.69
CA ASP A 153 25.71 12.49 14.94
C ASP A 153 25.68 11.87 16.34
N PHE A 154 26.21 10.65 16.45
CA PHE A 154 26.36 9.89 17.70
C PHE A 154 25.06 9.56 18.46
N THR A 155 23.89 9.73 17.84
CA THR A 155 22.58 9.38 18.45
C THR A 155 22.06 8.01 18.06
N PHE A 156 22.59 7.42 16.98
CA PHE A 156 22.09 6.18 16.41
C PHE A 156 22.10 5.00 17.39
N ASP A 157 20.91 4.43 17.65
CA ASP A 157 20.71 3.23 18.45
C ASP A 157 19.91 2.18 17.66
N ARG A 158 20.62 1.15 17.18
CA ARG A 158 20.03 0.03 16.44
C ARG A 158 19.04 -0.79 17.27
N VAL A 159 19.28 -0.96 18.57
CA VAL A 159 18.43 -1.77 19.45
C VAL A 159 17.10 -1.04 19.68
N PHE A 160 17.16 0.27 19.85
CA PHE A 160 15.97 1.12 19.91
C PHE A 160 15.12 1.00 18.64
N LEU A 161 15.72 1.12 17.44
CA LEU A 161 14.97 0.96 16.18
C LEU A 161 14.36 -0.43 16.02
N THR A 162 15.12 -1.49 16.29
CA THR A 162 14.62 -2.86 16.21
C THR A 162 13.40 -3.05 17.12
N ARG A 163 13.43 -2.51 18.34
CA ARG A 163 12.30 -2.57 19.27
C ARG A 163 11.09 -1.79 18.74
N MET A 164 11.28 -0.57 18.24
CA MET A 164 10.18 0.23 17.66
C MET A 164 9.53 -0.48 16.46
N CYS A 165 10.34 -1.07 15.57
CA CYS A 165 9.83 -1.90 14.48
C CYS A 165 9.01 -3.09 15.00
N LYS A 166 9.45 -3.75 16.08
CA LYS A 166 8.74 -4.88 16.67
C LYS A 166 7.40 -4.47 17.28
N GLU A 167 7.34 -3.31 17.95
CA GLU A 167 6.07 -2.77 18.46
C GLU A 167 5.07 -2.47 17.33
N CYS A 168 5.53 -1.89 16.21
CA CYS A 168 4.71 -1.70 15.02
C CYS A 168 4.24 -3.03 14.41
N GLN A 169 5.10 -4.05 14.37
CA GLN A 169 4.75 -5.40 13.89
C GLN A 169 3.62 -6.00 14.71
N ASP A 170 3.76 -6.00 16.04
CA ASP A 170 2.81 -6.62 16.95
C ASP A 170 1.45 -5.91 16.90
N LEU A 171 1.43 -4.57 16.77
CA LEU A 171 0.20 -3.82 16.54
C LEU A 171 -0.44 -4.19 15.20
N THR A 172 0.35 -4.28 14.12
CA THR A 172 -0.16 -4.66 12.80
C THR A 172 -0.83 -6.04 12.84
N HIS A 173 -0.22 -7.03 13.51
CA HIS A 173 -0.83 -8.35 13.67
C HIS A 173 -2.16 -8.31 14.43
N LYS A 174 -2.25 -7.51 15.50
CA LYS A 174 -3.50 -7.37 16.26
C LYS A 174 -4.60 -6.75 15.40
N ILE A 175 -4.28 -5.69 14.64
CA ILE A 175 -5.22 -5.00 13.73
C ILE A 175 -5.82 -5.96 12.71
N ILE A 176 -5.01 -6.85 12.11
CA ILE A 176 -5.47 -7.70 11.00
C ILE A 176 -6.00 -9.07 11.42
N SER A 177 -5.89 -9.43 12.71
CA SER A 177 -6.06 -10.81 13.21
C SER A 177 -7.42 -11.45 12.89
N THR A 178 -8.47 -10.64 12.81
CA THR A 178 -9.87 -11.03 12.55
C THR A 178 -10.27 -10.86 11.09
N HIS A 179 -9.43 -10.21 10.28
CA HIS A 179 -9.79 -9.74 8.93
C HIS A 179 -9.02 -10.42 7.82
N LEU A 180 -7.77 -10.83 8.08
CA LEU A 180 -6.87 -11.32 7.05
C LEU A 180 -6.33 -12.72 7.36
N THR A 181 -5.95 -13.42 6.30
CA THR A 181 -5.43 -14.78 6.39
C THR A 181 -4.01 -14.86 6.95
N GLN A 182 -3.61 -16.07 7.36
CA GLN A 182 -2.25 -16.39 7.81
C GLN A 182 -1.15 -15.92 6.83
N LYS A 183 -1.44 -15.94 5.53
CA LYS A 183 -0.53 -15.43 4.49
C LYS A 183 -0.20 -13.95 4.69
N SER A 184 -1.14 -13.15 5.19
CA SER A 184 -0.90 -11.74 5.52
C SER A 184 -0.03 -11.59 6.76
N HIS A 185 -0.22 -12.42 7.79
CA HIS A 185 0.68 -12.46 8.95
C HIS A 185 2.11 -12.81 8.54
N ILE A 186 2.30 -13.85 7.72
CA ILE A 186 3.63 -14.23 7.20
C ILE A 186 4.28 -13.08 6.41
N ARG A 187 3.49 -12.29 5.66
CA ARG A 187 4.01 -11.10 4.95
C ARG A 187 4.47 -10.02 5.93
N ILE A 188 3.68 -9.74 6.97
CA ILE A 188 4.04 -8.76 8.02
C ILE A 188 5.32 -9.20 8.72
N ASP A 189 5.43 -10.47 9.09
CA ASP A 189 6.65 -11.04 9.66
C ASP A 189 7.85 -10.85 8.74
N TYR A 190 7.70 -11.18 7.46
CA TYR A 190 8.76 -10.99 6.48
C TYR A 190 9.21 -9.53 6.36
N ILE A 191 8.27 -8.58 6.38
CA ILE A 191 8.57 -7.15 6.28
C ILE A 191 9.34 -6.68 7.52
N PHE A 192 8.78 -6.87 8.70
CA PHE A 192 9.36 -6.33 9.92
C PHE A 192 10.63 -7.06 10.34
N ASN A 193 10.75 -8.38 10.11
CA ASN A 193 12.00 -9.10 10.37
C ASN A 193 13.14 -8.58 9.49
N TYR A 194 12.86 -8.16 8.25
CA TYR A 194 13.86 -7.57 7.38
C TYR A 194 14.24 -6.15 7.84
N LEU A 195 13.25 -5.29 8.04
CA LEU A 195 13.48 -3.88 8.40
C LEU A 195 14.06 -3.71 9.82
N SER A 196 13.86 -4.69 10.71
CA SER A 196 14.42 -4.72 12.06
C SER A 196 15.73 -5.52 12.18
N ASN A 197 16.24 -6.06 11.07
CA ASN A 197 17.50 -6.79 11.06
C ASN A 197 18.65 -5.85 11.44
N LEU A 198 19.44 -6.24 12.45
CA LEU A 198 20.51 -5.39 12.99
C LEU A 198 21.56 -5.03 11.93
N GLN A 199 21.94 -5.98 11.07
CA GLN A 199 22.94 -5.75 10.02
C GLN A 199 22.41 -4.80 8.94
N PHE A 200 21.13 -4.92 8.58
CA PHE A 200 20.48 -3.98 7.68
C PHE A 200 20.44 -2.57 8.30
N ILE A 201 19.97 -2.44 9.55
CA ILE A 201 19.91 -1.15 10.26
C ILE A 201 21.32 -0.53 10.37
N GLU A 202 22.35 -1.30 10.72
CA GLU A 202 23.73 -0.84 10.73
C GLU A 202 24.20 -0.37 9.35
N TYR A 203 23.89 -1.13 8.30
CA TYR A 203 24.20 -0.74 6.92
C TYR A 203 23.52 0.59 6.56
N VAL A 204 22.27 0.80 6.95
CA VAL A 204 21.57 2.06 6.68
C VAL A 204 22.30 3.23 7.34
N PHE A 205 22.48 3.22 8.67
CA PHE A 205 22.94 4.41 9.38
C PHE A 205 24.46 4.60 9.38
N ASN A 206 25.26 3.52 9.29
CA ASN A 206 26.72 3.56 9.39
C ASN A 206 27.45 3.32 8.05
N SER A 207 26.74 3.21 6.92
CA SER A 207 27.41 3.05 5.63
C SER A 207 28.17 4.33 5.23
N ASN A 208 29.48 4.16 5.00
CA ASN A 208 30.34 5.20 4.44
C ASN A 208 30.17 5.37 2.92
N SER A 209 29.26 4.61 2.29
CA SER A 209 28.99 4.73 0.86
C SER A 209 28.20 6.01 0.58
N THR A 210 28.79 6.92 -0.20
CA THR A 210 28.14 8.16 -0.66
C THR A 210 26.80 7.88 -1.35
N ALA A 211 26.72 6.80 -2.14
CA ALA A 211 25.48 6.41 -2.82
C ALA A 211 24.39 5.99 -1.82
N THR A 212 24.74 5.24 -0.77
CA THR A 212 23.79 4.83 0.28
C THR A 212 23.33 6.03 1.10
N ARG A 213 24.27 6.91 1.48
CA ARG A 213 23.96 8.15 2.21
C ARG A 213 23.02 9.08 1.42
N ALA A 214 23.18 9.15 0.09
CA ALA A 214 22.29 9.91 -0.78
C ALA A 214 20.88 9.32 -0.82
N ILE A 215 20.74 7.99 -0.95
CA ILE A 215 19.42 7.32 -0.92
C ILE A 215 18.69 7.58 0.40
N ILE A 216 19.39 7.48 1.53
CA ILE A 216 18.78 7.68 2.85
C ILE A 216 18.41 9.15 3.05
N LYS A 217 19.20 10.08 2.51
CA LYS A 217 18.86 11.51 2.53
C LYS A 217 17.49 11.77 1.92
N GLU A 218 17.25 11.21 0.74
CA GLU A 218 15.96 11.34 0.04
C GLU A 218 14.83 10.75 0.89
N ILE A 219 15.02 9.55 1.46
CA ILE A 219 14.03 8.93 2.37
C ILE A 219 13.72 9.84 3.55
N VAL A 220 14.74 10.39 4.22
CA VAL A 220 14.57 11.26 5.40
C VAL A 220 13.85 12.56 5.04
N GLN A 221 14.17 13.16 3.89
CA GLN A 221 13.51 14.36 3.40
C GLN A 221 12.02 14.12 3.11
N ASP A 222 11.69 13.01 2.45
CA ASP A 222 10.30 12.63 2.19
C ASP A 222 9.55 12.29 3.48
N MET A 223 10.20 11.57 4.41
CA MET A 223 9.60 11.23 5.71
C MET A 223 9.30 12.48 6.55
N ASN A 224 10.20 13.46 6.57
CA ASN A 224 9.93 14.76 7.20
C ASN A 224 8.72 15.44 6.55
N SER A 225 8.68 15.49 5.22
CA SER A 225 7.57 16.09 4.47
C SER A 225 6.22 15.43 4.77
N LEU A 226 6.20 14.10 4.87
CA LEU A 226 5.00 13.34 5.21
C LEU A 226 4.57 13.54 6.69
N MET A 227 5.52 13.63 7.62
CA MET A 227 5.24 13.95 9.03
C MET A 227 4.66 15.36 9.18
N ASP A 228 5.23 16.35 8.49
CA ASP A 228 4.75 17.74 8.49
C ASP A 228 3.33 17.86 7.88
N ALA A 229 3.02 17.01 6.90
CA ALA A 229 1.70 16.91 6.30
C ALA A 229 0.69 16.09 7.15
N GLY A 230 1.11 15.48 8.26
CA GLY A 230 0.26 14.62 9.09
C GLY A 230 -0.13 13.29 8.44
N LEU A 231 0.66 12.84 7.46
CA LEU A 231 0.46 11.59 6.71
C LEU A 231 1.22 10.40 7.30
N LEU A 232 2.14 10.65 8.25
CA LEU A 232 2.89 9.64 9.02
C LEU A 232 2.56 9.68 10.50
#